data_AF-A0A349EEL6-F1
#
_entry.id   AF-A0A349EEL6-F1
#
_cell.length_a   1.000
_cell.length_b   1.000
_cell.length_c   1.000
_cell.angle_alpha   90.00
_cell.angle_beta   90.00
_cell.angle_gamma   90.00
#
_symmetry.space_group_name_H-M   'P 1'
#
loop_
_entity.id
_entity.type
_entity.pdbx_description
1 polymer ?
#
loop_
_entity_poly.entity_id
_entity_poly.type
_entity_poly.pdbx_seq_one_letter_code
_entity_poly.pdbx_strand_id
1 'polypeptide(L)'
;MNGRSIKIFLIDGTSTGLRTAEIGLSTIKALVIPRASIPNVLKRPEPQKTGVYILVGPDMDQLDQKMIYIGEGDTIITRLNAHDKDESKDFWEEAILFVSKDENLTKSHVRYLEARLISLAKEAKRATVKNATAPSQQGKIPEADEFEMEEFIIQARLLL
;
A
#
# COMPACT_ATOMS: atom_id res chain seq x y z
N MET A 1 15.61 -2.55 21.28
CA MET A 1 14.60 -2.04 20.33
C MET A 1 14.18 -0.66 20.81
N ASN A 2 14.19 0.33 19.93
CA ASN A 2 13.72 1.69 20.27
C ASN A 2 12.21 1.76 20.03
N GLY A 3 11.48 2.45 20.91
CA GLY A 3 10.05 2.67 20.73
C GLY A 3 9.76 3.53 19.51
N ARG A 4 8.63 3.28 18.83
CA ARG A 4 8.10 4.13 17.75
C ARG A 4 6.69 4.57 18.13
N SER A 5 6.39 5.86 17.93
CA SER A 5 5.04 6.39 18.12
C SER A 5 4.29 6.35 16.79
N ILE A 6 3.10 5.73 16.78
CA ILE A 6 2.21 5.71 15.61
C ILE A 6 1.03 6.64 15.90
N LYS A 7 0.78 7.58 15.00
CA LYS A 7 -0.38 8.46 15.05
C LYS A 7 -1.40 7.99 14.03
N ILE A 8 -2.55 7.54 14.53
CA ILE A 8 -3.71 7.17 13.71
C ILE A 8 -4.72 8.31 13.78
N PHE A 9 -5.24 8.71 12.62
CA PHE A 9 -6.30 9.71 12.50
C PHE A 9 -7.48 9.10 11.75
N LEU A 10 -8.64 9.06 12.41
CA LEU A 10 -9.90 8.57 11.85
C LEU A 10 -10.58 9.73 11.13
N ILE A 11 -10.56 9.72 9.81
CA ILE A 11 -11.02 10.84 8.98
C ILE A 11 -12.54 11.02 9.11
N ASP A 12 -13.29 9.91 9.19
CA ASP A 12 -14.74 9.91 9.37
C ASP A 12 -15.18 9.60 10.82
N GLY A 13 -14.22 9.53 11.75
CA GLY A 13 -14.46 9.24 13.16
C GLY A 13 -14.70 7.76 13.48
N THR A 14 -14.60 6.85 12.50
CA THR A 14 -14.83 5.41 12.70
C THR A 14 -13.53 4.61 12.54
N SER A 15 -13.43 3.47 13.23
CA SER A 15 -12.24 2.59 13.13
C SER A 15 -12.19 1.79 11.83
N THR A 16 -13.34 1.57 11.19
CA THR A 16 -13.49 0.81 9.94
C THR A 16 -13.53 1.69 8.69
N GLY A 17 -13.64 2.99 8.88
CA GLY A 17 -13.72 3.97 7.82
C GLY A 17 -12.35 4.43 7.30
N LEU A 18 -12.37 5.61 6.68
CA LEU A 18 -11.17 6.28 6.19
C LEU A 18 -10.24 6.63 7.35
N ARG A 19 -9.00 6.19 7.29
CA ARG A 19 -8.01 6.45 8.34
C ARG A 19 -6.62 6.63 7.77
N THR A 20 -5.83 7.49 8.40
CA THR A 20 -4.41 7.63 8.09
C THR A 20 -3.58 7.16 9.26
N ALA A 21 -2.41 6.59 8.97
CA ALA A 21 -1.42 6.23 9.98
C ALA A 21 -0.04 6.77 9.56
N GLU A 22 0.69 7.33 10.53
CA GLU A 22 2.04 7.83 10.34
C GLU A 22 2.91 7.53 11.56
N ILE A 23 4.20 7.27 11.32
CA ILE A 23 5.19 7.12 12.39
C ILE A 23 5.75 8.52 12.70
N GLY A 24 5.96 8.84 13.98
CA GLY A 24 6.56 10.11 14.39
C GLY A 24 7.88 10.39 13.67
N LEU A 25 8.02 11.60 13.09
CA LEU A 25 9.17 12.05 12.30
C LEU A 25 9.43 11.30 10.98
N SER A 26 8.58 10.33 10.61
CA SER A 26 8.63 9.68 9.31
C SER A 26 8.04 10.56 8.21
N THR A 27 8.54 10.46 6.99
CA THR A 27 7.97 11.07 5.78
C THR A 27 6.88 10.19 5.13
N ILE A 28 6.64 8.99 5.66
CA ILE A 28 5.71 8.01 5.10
C ILE A 28 4.34 8.19 5.74
N LYS A 29 3.32 8.12 4.89
CA LYS A 29 1.93 8.17 5.32
C LYS A 29 1.17 7.00 4.71
N ALA A 30 0.51 6.25 5.57
CA ALA A 30 -0.48 5.27 5.17
C ALA A 30 -1.87 5.94 5.09
N LEU A 31 -2.63 5.64 4.05
CA LEU A 31 -4.07 5.93 3.96
C LEU A 31 -4.80 4.61 3.73
N VAL A 32 -5.78 4.33 4.58
CA VAL A 32 -6.63 3.16 4.43
C VAL A 32 -8.01 3.59 3.95
N ILE A 33 -8.49 2.89 2.93
CA ILE A 33 -9.68 3.22 2.16
C ILE A 33 -10.55 1.98 2.03
N PRO A 34 -11.70 1.92 2.72
CA PRO A 34 -12.72 0.93 2.40
C PRO A 34 -13.16 1.10 0.94
N ARG A 35 -13.35 0.01 0.20
CA ARG A 35 -13.72 0.03 -1.23
C ARG A 35 -14.96 0.88 -1.49
N ALA A 36 -15.97 0.78 -0.63
CA ALA A 36 -17.19 1.59 -0.70
C ALA A 36 -16.93 3.11 -0.57
N SER A 37 -15.77 3.51 -0.05
CA SER A 37 -15.37 4.91 0.15
C SER A 37 -14.45 5.47 -0.94
N ILE A 38 -14.15 4.73 -2.03
CA ILE A 38 -13.35 5.25 -3.15
C ILE A 38 -13.87 6.61 -3.67
N PRO A 39 -15.20 6.81 -3.89
CA PRO A 39 -15.69 8.10 -4.39
C PRO A 39 -15.37 9.27 -3.43
N ASN A 40 -15.30 9.01 -2.13
CA ASN A 40 -15.09 10.02 -1.09
C ASN A 40 -13.62 10.47 -1.00
N VAL A 41 -12.67 9.67 -1.49
CA VAL A 41 -11.23 9.97 -1.40
C VAL A 41 -10.68 10.74 -2.60
N LEU A 42 -11.48 10.96 -3.66
CA LEU A 42 -11.04 11.69 -4.86
C LEU A 42 -10.53 13.10 -4.55
N LYS A 43 -11.09 13.75 -3.52
CA LYS A 43 -10.71 15.11 -3.09
C LYS A 43 -9.47 15.13 -2.19
N ARG A 44 -8.93 13.97 -1.81
CA ARG A 44 -7.79 13.87 -0.91
C ARG A 44 -6.48 13.91 -1.70
N PRO A 45 -5.41 14.49 -1.12
CA PRO A 45 -4.12 14.53 -1.80
C PRO A 45 -3.43 13.17 -1.85
N GLU A 46 -3.60 12.29 -0.86
CA GLU A 46 -2.81 11.05 -0.78
C GLU A 46 -3.04 10.11 -1.98
N PRO A 47 -4.28 9.80 -2.41
CA PRO A 47 -4.50 8.94 -3.58
C PRO A 47 -4.07 9.55 -4.92
N GLN A 48 -3.82 10.86 -4.96
CA GLN A 48 -3.37 11.57 -6.17
C GLN A 48 -1.85 11.52 -6.36
N LYS A 49 -1.10 11.04 -5.35
CA LYS A 49 0.36 10.96 -5.36
C LYS A 49 0.87 9.65 -5.96
N THR A 50 2.14 9.67 -6.33
CA THR A 50 2.95 8.49 -6.62
C THR A 50 3.12 7.65 -5.34
N GLY A 51 2.90 6.35 -5.44
CA GLY A 51 3.14 5.44 -4.33
C GLY A 51 2.79 3.99 -4.64
N VAL A 52 2.76 3.18 -3.58
CA VAL A 52 2.36 1.77 -3.63
C VAL A 52 1.07 1.58 -2.85
N TYR A 53 0.29 0.58 -3.22
CA TYR A 53 -0.93 0.22 -2.53
C TYR A 53 -1.09 -1.29 -2.42
N ILE A 54 -1.87 -1.70 -1.43
CA ILE A 54 -2.25 -3.09 -1.18
C ILE A 54 -3.77 -3.15 -1.16
N LEU A 55 -4.35 -3.90 -2.07
CA LEU A 55 -5.75 -4.31 -2.02
C LEU A 55 -5.85 -5.54 -1.13
N VAL A 56 -6.79 -5.53 -0.19
CA VAL A 56 -6.95 -6.55 0.83
C VAL A 56 -8.41 -7.00 0.85
N GLY A 57 -8.63 -8.30 0.90
CA GLY A 57 -9.95 -8.89 1.08
C GLY A 57 -9.86 -10.28 1.71
N PRO A 58 -11.00 -10.87 2.09
CA PRO A 58 -11.05 -12.21 2.63
C PRO A 58 -10.69 -13.27 1.58
N ASP A 59 -10.04 -14.35 2.01
CA ASP A 59 -9.88 -15.56 1.18
C ASP A 59 -11.07 -16.50 1.39
N MET A 60 -11.93 -16.61 0.37
CA MET A 60 -13.14 -17.45 0.45
C MET A 60 -12.81 -18.95 0.59
N ASP A 61 -11.64 -19.37 0.12
CA ASP A 61 -11.20 -20.77 0.20
C ASP A 61 -10.45 -21.06 1.52
N GLN A 62 -10.02 -20.01 2.22
CA GLN A 62 -9.25 -20.10 3.47
C GLN A 62 -9.75 -19.07 4.49
N LEU A 63 -10.72 -19.47 5.31
CA LEU A 63 -11.42 -18.63 6.29
C LEU A 63 -10.53 -17.77 7.21
N ASP A 64 -9.29 -18.18 7.48
CA ASP A 64 -8.34 -17.47 8.34
C ASP A 64 -7.25 -16.69 7.57
N GLN A 65 -7.29 -16.67 6.23
CA GLN A 65 -6.35 -15.95 5.39
C GLN A 65 -7.01 -14.79 4.65
N LYS A 66 -6.18 -13.80 4.34
CA LYS A 66 -6.54 -12.68 3.46
C LYS A 66 -6.00 -12.95 2.06
N MET A 67 -6.74 -12.54 1.05
CA MET A 67 -6.18 -12.33 -0.28
C MET A 67 -5.64 -10.91 -0.38
N ILE A 68 -4.46 -10.76 -0.99
CA ILE A 68 -3.87 -9.46 -1.26
C ILE A 68 -3.41 -9.30 -2.69
N TYR A 69 -3.47 -8.07 -3.19
CA TYR A 69 -2.84 -7.63 -4.44
C TYR A 69 -2.05 -6.36 -4.16
N ILE A 70 -0.79 -6.35 -4.55
CA ILE A 70 0.12 -5.20 -4.35
C ILE A 70 0.33 -4.54 -5.71
N GLY A 71 0.18 -3.23 -5.77
CA GLY A 71 0.38 -2.47 -6.99
C GLY A 71 1.08 -1.14 -6.76
N GLU A 72 1.59 -0.56 -7.84
CA GLU A 72 2.07 0.82 -7.86
C GLU A 72 1.25 1.71 -8.80
N GLY A 73 1.35 3.03 -8.59
CA GLY A 73 0.91 4.02 -9.56
C GLY A 73 1.55 5.38 -9.34
N ASP A 74 1.79 6.11 -10.44
CA ASP A 74 2.13 7.54 -10.42
C ASP A 74 0.96 8.39 -9.92
N THR A 75 -0.26 7.88 -10.09
CA THR A 75 -1.47 8.43 -9.49
C THR A 75 -2.33 7.27 -9.03
N ILE A 76 -2.22 6.90 -7.75
CA ILE A 76 -2.80 5.66 -7.21
C ILE A 76 -4.30 5.55 -7.49
N ILE A 77 -5.06 6.65 -7.36
CA ILE A 77 -6.52 6.63 -7.55
C ILE A 77 -6.95 6.14 -8.93
N THR A 78 -6.16 6.39 -9.96
CA THR A 78 -6.43 5.89 -11.32
C THR A 78 -6.38 4.36 -11.38
N ARG A 79 -5.44 3.76 -10.63
CA ARG A 79 -5.27 2.31 -10.53
C ARG A 79 -6.39 1.70 -9.69
N LEU A 80 -6.74 2.32 -8.57
CA LEU A 80 -7.87 1.88 -7.74
C LEU A 80 -9.19 1.88 -8.52
N ASN A 81 -9.48 2.96 -9.26
CA ASN A 81 -10.68 3.04 -10.11
C ASN A 81 -10.69 2.00 -11.24
N ALA A 82 -9.52 1.64 -11.79
CA ALA A 82 -9.43 0.57 -12.77
C ALA A 82 -9.69 -0.81 -12.13
N HIS A 83 -9.18 -1.04 -10.92
CA HIS A 83 -9.40 -2.28 -10.17
C HIS A 83 -10.82 -2.43 -9.64
N ASP A 84 -11.49 -1.34 -9.29
CA ASP A 84 -12.89 -1.37 -8.85
C ASP A 84 -13.84 -1.85 -9.96
N LYS A 85 -13.47 -1.65 -11.22
CA LYS A 85 -14.21 -2.07 -12.42
C LYS A 85 -13.78 -3.43 -12.97
N ASP A 86 -12.77 -4.06 -12.37
CA ASP A 86 -12.17 -5.30 -12.85
C ASP A 86 -12.72 -6.49 -12.05
N GLU A 87 -13.63 -7.25 -12.64
CA GLU A 87 -14.26 -8.42 -12.00
C GLU A 87 -13.23 -9.47 -11.55
N SER A 88 -12.07 -9.56 -12.21
CA SER A 88 -11.00 -10.48 -11.79
C SER A 88 -10.38 -10.11 -10.43
N LYS A 89 -10.67 -8.90 -9.94
CA LYS A 89 -10.22 -8.36 -8.67
C LYS A 89 -11.39 -8.03 -7.76
N ASP A 90 -12.55 -8.67 -7.90
CA ASP A 90 -13.68 -8.34 -7.03
C ASP A 90 -13.50 -8.76 -5.54
N PHE A 91 -12.41 -9.46 -5.22
CA PHE A 91 -12.13 -9.96 -3.87
C PHE A 91 -11.85 -8.88 -2.81
N TRP A 92 -11.39 -7.68 -3.20
CA TRP A 92 -10.87 -6.72 -2.23
C TRP A 92 -11.99 -5.86 -1.61
N GLU A 93 -11.84 -5.58 -0.33
CA GLU A 93 -12.76 -4.78 0.48
C GLU A 93 -12.10 -3.49 1.00
N GLU A 94 -10.78 -3.48 1.09
CA GLU A 94 -10.00 -2.36 1.61
C GLU A 94 -8.73 -2.15 0.76
N ALA A 95 -8.35 -0.89 0.55
CA ALA A 95 -7.07 -0.50 -0.04
C ALA A 95 -6.22 0.24 0.99
N ILE A 96 -4.96 -0.14 1.14
CA ILE A 96 -3.96 0.52 1.99
C ILE A 96 -2.92 1.14 1.07
N LEU A 97 -2.78 2.46 1.09
CA LEU A 97 -1.86 3.22 0.24
C LEU A 97 -0.70 3.70 1.08
N PHE A 98 0.51 3.67 0.53
CA PHE A 98 1.70 4.28 1.13
C PHE A 98 2.26 5.33 0.19
N VAL A 99 2.33 6.57 0.68
CA VAL A 99 2.83 7.72 -0.06
C VAL A 99 3.84 8.51 0.77
N SER A 100 4.67 9.30 0.09
CA SER A 100 5.54 10.27 0.75
C SER A 100 4.81 11.59 1.02
N LYS A 101 5.03 12.16 2.20
CA LYS A 101 4.55 13.50 2.59
C LYS A 101 5.23 14.59 1.77
N ASP A 102 6.50 14.39 1.41
CA ASP A 102 7.36 15.37 0.77
C ASP A 102 7.56 15.12 -0.74
N GLU A 103 6.73 14.25 -1.34
CA GLU A 103 6.70 13.97 -2.80
C GLU A 103 7.99 13.36 -3.39
N ASN A 104 8.85 12.77 -2.56
CA ASN A 104 10.13 12.18 -2.98
C ASN A 104 10.04 10.77 -3.62
N LEU A 105 8.85 10.25 -3.92
CA LEU A 105 8.70 8.93 -4.57
C LEU A 105 8.65 9.08 -6.09
N THR A 106 9.64 8.52 -6.76
CA THR A 106 9.72 8.44 -8.23
C THR A 106 9.12 7.13 -8.74
N LYS A 107 8.95 7.01 -10.06
CA LYS A 107 8.51 5.77 -10.70
C LYS A 107 9.42 4.58 -10.37
N SER A 108 10.73 4.79 -10.38
CA SER A 108 11.69 3.74 -10.08
C SER A 108 11.59 3.29 -8.62
N HIS A 109 11.37 4.23 -7.69
CA HIS A 109 11.14 3.94 -6.27
C HIS A 109 9.91 3.05 -6.08
N VAL A 110 8.74 3.42 -6.63
CA VAL A 110 7.51 2.63 -6.41
C VAL A 110 7.54 1.27 -7.10
N ARG A 111 8.25 1.13 -8.22
CA ARG A 111 8.49 -0.18 -8.86
C ARG A 111 9.40 -1.07 -8.01
N TYR A 112 10.43 -0.49 -7.38
CA TYR A 112 11.27 -1.22 -6.42
C TYR A 112 10.44 -1.69 -5.23
N LEU A 113 9.68 -0.78 -4.61
CA LEU A 113 8.81 -1.06 -3.47
C LEU A 113 7.78 -2.15 -3.78
N GLU A 114 7.08 -2.07 -4.92
CA GLU A 114 6.11 -3.09 -5.35
C GLU A 114 6.77 -4.47 -5.45
N ALA A 115 7.90 -4.58 -6.14
CA ALA A 115 8.60 -5.84 -6.32
C ALA A 115 9.04 -6.45 -4.97
N ARG A 116 9.60 -5.63 -4.07
CA ARG A 116 10.04 -6.06 -2.75
C ARG A 116 8.88 -6.45 -1.85
N LEU A 117 7.79 -5.68 -1.81
CA LEU A 117 6.60 -5.99 -1.03
C LEU A 117 5.95 -7.30 -1.52
N ILE A 118 5.90 -7.55 -2.83
CA ILE A 118 5.41 -8.83 -3.39
C ILE A 118 6.31 -9.99 -2.93
N SER A 119 7.64 -9.84 -2.98
CA SER A 119 8.58 -10.87 -2.51
C SER A 119 8.35 -11.19 -1.03
N LEU A 120 8.33 -10.15 -0.19
CA LEU A 120 8.14 -10.29 1.25
C LEU A 120 6.78 -10.89 1.62
N ALA A 121 5.72 -10.53 0.89
CA ALA A 121 4.40 -11.12 1.11
C ALA A 121 4.37 -12.61 0.79
N LYS A 122 4.99 -13.03 -0.33
CA LYS A 122 5.11 -14.43 -0.72
C LYS A 122 5.98 -15.23 0.25
N GLU A 123 7.07 -14.63 0.73
CA GLU A 123 7.95 -15.24 1.74
C GLU A 123 7.25 -15.40 3.10
N ALA A 124 6.45 -14.41 3.51
CA ALA A 124 5.77 -14.42 4.79
C ALA A 124 4.66 -15.48 4.89
N LYS A 125 4.05 -15.89 3.76
CA LYS A 125 2.97 -16.90 3.69
C LYS A 125 1.80 -16.65 4.65
N ARG A 126 1.50 -15.37 4.91
CA ARG A 126 0.40 -14.92 5.79
C ARG A 126 -0.87 -14.54 5.03
N ALA A 127 -0.81 -14.50 3.70
CA ALA A 127 -1.90 -14.12 2.81
C ALA A 127 -1.71 -14.75 1.43
N THR A 128 -2.81 -14.98 0.72
CA THR A 128 -2.81 -15.41 -0.68
C THR A 128 -2.50 -14.22 -1.58
N VAL A 129 -1.30 -14.21 -2.18
CA VAL A 129 -0.84 -13.12 -3.06
C VAL A 129 -1.36 -13.33 -4.49
N LYS A 130 -2.24 -12.45 -4.96
CA LYS A 130 -2.89 -12.52 -6.29
C LYS A 130 -2.05 -11.97 -7.45
N ASN A 131 -0.89 -11.36 -7.17
CA ASN A 131 0.02 -10.88 -8.22
C ASN A 131 0.54 -12.04 -9.08
N ALA A 132 0.07 -12.12 -10.33
CA ALA A 132 0.44 -13.17 -11.30
C ALA A 132 1.94 -13.17 -11.64
N THR A 133 2.55 -11.98 -11.70
CA THR A 133 3.99 -11.80 -11.87
C THR A 133 4.54 -11.01 -10.68
N ALA A 134 5.71 -11.40 -10.20
CA ALA A 134 6.55 -10.47 -9.45
C ALA A 134 7.41 -9.75 -10.50
N PRO A 135 7.40 -8.41 -10.57
CA PRO A 135 8.30 -7.69 -11.46
C PRO A 135 9.74 -8.16 -11.19
N SER A 136 10.38 -8.77 -12.19
CA SER A 136 11.73 -9.32 -12.06
C SER A 136 12.73 -8.17 -11.94
N GLN A 137 13.15 -7.82 -10.71
CA GLN A 137 14.29 -6.91 -10.43
C GLN A 137 14.38 -5.65 -11.33
N GLN A 138 13.25 -5.07 -11.75
CA GLN A 138 13.21 -4.04 -12.79
C GLN A 138 13.40 -2.62 -12.28
N GLY A 139 13.85 -2.47 -11.04
CA GLY A 139 14.23 -1.19 -10.47
C GLY A 139 15.62 -1.26 -9.88
N LYS A 140 16.66 -1.42 -10.71
CA LYS A 140 18.01 -1.05 -10.23
C LYS A 140 17.98 0.45 -9.97
N ILE A 141 17.89 0.81 -8.70
CA ILE A 141 18.04 2.16 -8.20
C ILE A 141 19.43 2.31 -7.60
N PRO A 142 19.98 3.53 -7.50
CA PRO A 142 21.19 3.81 -6.76
C PRO A 142 21.19 3.20 -5.36
N GLU A 143 22.36 2.85 -4.83
CA GLU A 143 22.53 2.25 -3.49
C GLU A 143 21.87 3.08 -2.37
N ALA A 144 21.98 4.41 -2.45
CA ALA A 144 21.34 5.32 -1.51
C ALA A 144 19.80 5.19 -1.54
N ASP A 145 19.22 5.19 -2.73
CA ASP A 145 17.77 5.04 -2.91
C ASP A 145 17.31 3.64 -2.46
N GLU A 146 18.10 2.59 -2.70
CA GLU A 146 17.81 1.24 -2.21
C GLU A 146 17.74 1.19 -0.68
N PHE A 147 18.71 1.79 0.01
CA PHE A 147 18.70 1.89 1.47
C PHE A 147 17.45 2.64 1.98
N GLU A 148 17.10 3.77 1.35
CA GLU A 148 15.90 4.52 1.70
C GLU A 148 14.61 3.72 1.46
N MET A 149 14.53 2.97 0.36
CA MET A 149 13.36 2.14 0.05
C MET A 149 13.21 0.94 0.98
N GLU A 150 14.30 0.35 1.45
CA GLU A 150 14.23 -0.71 2.46
C GLU A 150 13.78 -0.16 3.83
N GLU A 151 14.25 1.04 4.24
CA GLU A 151 13.70 1.69 5.44
C GLU A 151 12.22 2.07 5.25
N PHE A 152 11.82 2.47 4.05
CA PHE A 152 10.42 2.68 3.72
C PHE A 152 9.60 1.41 3.92
N ILE A 153 10.08 0.26 3.45
CA ILE A 153 9.41 -1.03 3.61
C ILE A 153 9.30 -1.40 5.09
N ILE A 154 10.34 -1.19 5.90
CA ILE A 154 10.30 -1.44 7.35
C ILE A 154 9.18 -0.64 7.99
N GLN A 155 9.07 0.65 7.64
CA GLN A 155 8.04 1.53 8.19
C GLN A 155 6.64 1.20 7.68
N ALA A 156 6.48 0.92 6.38
CA ALA A 156 5.21 0.49 5.80
C ALA A 156 4.70 -0.78 6.50
N ARG A 157 5.59 -1.76 6.75
CA ARG A 157 5.25 -2.99 7.47
C ARG A 157 4.83 -2.79 8.92
N LEU A 158 5.29 -1.74 9.59
CA LEU A 158 4.84 -1.39 10.94
C LEU A 158 3.44 -0.76 10.96
N LEU A 159 2.98 -0.26 9.81
CA LEU A 159 1.67 0.38 9.64
C LEU A 159 0.61 -0.58 9.06
N LEU A 160 0.99 -1.82 8.72
CA LEU A 160 0.12 -2.92 8.26
C LEU A 160 -0.34 -3.79 9.43
#